data_AF-A0A960PBI7-F1
#
_entry.id   AF-A0A960PBI7-F1
#
_cell.length_a   1.000
_cell.length_b   1.000
_cell.length_c   1.000
_cell.angle_alpha   90.00
_cell.angle_beta   90.00
_cell.angle_gamma   90.00
#
_symmetry.space_group_name_H-M   'P 1'
#
loop_
_entity.id
_entity.type
_entity.pdbx_description
1 polymer ?
#
loop_
_entity_poly.entity_id
_entity_poly.type
_entity_poly.pdbx_seq_one_letter_code
_entity_poly.pdbx_strand_id
1 'polypeptide(L)'
;EATSLRTLGWLAMERKQPAEAQAALERALAVDPESAQASYWLAQSVLAQRDPGKNELAFFSLARAATLTGPGELPAESREQIRAYLEKTYQAFAGTLDGLDEIERLAGLSALPPAEMPRVRSAAEREDDARRAFCAEKPLACVYENLRTALTGPGGEQTWADLQGKVSPQMELYVVGNEPADRPLALRLSPVKGGKAEVVLKLENRLRAPVPAGRAVKVEGVARGLGREPFLLTLEGGRVLP
;
A
#
# COMPACT_ATOMS: atom_id res chain seq x y z
N GLU A 1 -41.84 8.45 12.98
CA GLU A 1 -41.23 7.14 12.65
C GLU A 1 -39.70 7.17 12.73
N ALA A 2 -39.02 8.09 12.05
CA ALA A 2 -37.56 8.26 12.12
C ALA A 2 -37.00 8.38 13.55
N THR A 3 -37.63 9.16 14.42
CA THR A 3 -37.23 9.30 15.83
C THR A 3 -37.22 7.97 16.57
N SER A 4 -38.24 7.13 16.37
CA SER A 4 -38.36 5.82 17.01
C SER A 4 -37.28 4.86 16.50
N LEU A 5 -37.00 4.84 15.20
CA LEU A 5 -35.93 4.04 14.60
C LEU A 5 -34.55 4.44 15.12
N ARG A 6 -34.31 5.76 15.22
CA ARG A 6 -33.08 6.29 15.80
C ARG A 6 -32.93 5.92 17.27
N THR A 7 -34.00 5.97 18.07
CA THR A 7 -33.98 5.52 19.48
C THR A 7 -33.70 4.03 19.60
N LEU A 8 -34.26 3.20 18.71
CA LEU A 8 -33.95 1.76 18.66
C LEU A 8 -32.47 1.53 18.36
N GLY A 9 -31.92 2.26 17.38
CA GLY A 9 -30.50 2.22 17.07
C GLY A 9 -29.62 2.56 18.27
N TRP A 10 -29.92 3.67 18.95
CA TRP A 10 -29.20 4.08 20.16
C TRP A 10 -29.31 3.03 21.28
N LEU A 11 -30.50 2.50 21.57
CA LEU A 11 -30.69 1.46 22.58
C LEU A 11 -29.89 0.18 22.26
N ALA A 12 -29.81 -0.20 20.98
CA ALA A 12 -29.01 -1.34 20.55
C ALA A 12 -27.50 -1.08 20.73
N MET A 13 -27.02 0.16 20.51
CA MET A 13 -25.64 0.54 20.82
C MET A 13 -25.33 0.38 22.31
N GLU A 14 -26.19 0.90 23.19
CA GLU A 14 -26.04 0.79 24.65
C GLU A 14 -26.04 -0.67 25.12
N ARG A 15 -26.81 -1.53 24.44
CA ARG A 15 -26.85 -2.98 24.69
C ARG A 15 -25.71 -3.76 24.05
N LYS A 16 -24.76 -3.08 23.38
CA LYS A 16 -23.65 -3.69 22.64
C LYS A 16 -24.14 -4.69 21.57
N GLN A 17 -25.22 -4.35 20.89
CA GLN A 17 -25.80 -5.08 19.75
C GLN A 17 -25.54 -4.30 18.45
N PRO A 18 -24.28 -4.22 17.99
CA PRO A 18 -23.89 -3.29 16.93
C PRO A 18 -24.53 -3.59 15.57
N ALA A 19 -24.85 -4.86 15.28
CA ALA A 19 -25.55 -5.24 14.05
C ALA A 19 -27.03 -4.79 14.05
N GLU A 20 -27.72 -4.91 15.19
CA GLU A 20 -29.08 -4.42 15.36
C GLU A 20 -29.13 -2.88 15.29
N ALA A 21 -28.13 -2.23 15.90
CA ALA A 21 -27.97 -0.77 15.83
C ALA A 21 -27.77 -0.30 14.39
N GLN A 22 -26.89 -0.96 13.63
CA GLN A 22 -26.67 -0.68 12.21
C GLN A 22 -28.00 -0.74 11.43
N ALA A 23 -28.74 -1.84 11.52
CA ALA A 23 -29.98 -2.04 10.77
C ALA A 23 -31.05 -0.99 11.11
N ALA A 24 -31.17 -0.61 12.39
CA ALA A 24 -32.12 0.41 12.82
C ALA A 24 -31.72 1.82 12.32
N LEU A 25 -30.42 2.14 12.30
CA LEU A 25 -29.90 3.44 11.88
C LEU A 25 -29.91 3.62 10.36
N GLU A 26 -29.65 2.57 9.58
CA GLU A 26 -29.84 2.59 8.13
C GLU A 26 -31.29 2.88 7.76
N ARG A 27 -32.25 2.23 8.45
CA ARG A 27 -33.68 2.52 8.28
C ARG A 27 -34.04 3.93 8.72
N ALA A 28 -33.43 4.43 9.80
CA ALA A 28 -33.65 5.80 10.24
C ALA A 28 -33.19 6.80 9.17
N LEU A 29 -32.02 6.60 8.57
CA LEU A 29 -31.48 7.45 7.49
C LEU A 29 -32.25 7.33 6.17
N ALA A 30 -32.89 6.19 5.91
CA ALA A 30 -33.79 6.03 4.77
C ALA A 30 -35.07 6.88 4.91
N VAL A 31 -35.51 7.16 6.14
CA VAL A 31 -36.69 8.00 6.43
C VAL A 31 -36.31 9.46 6.66
N ASP A 32 -35.18 9.72 7.31
CA ASP A 32 -34.64 11.03 7.65
C ASP A 32 -33.17 11.14 7.20
N PRO A 33 -32.93 11.48 5.91
CA PRO A 33 -31.59 11.53 5.33
C PRO A 33 -30.75 12.73 5.80
N GLU A 34 -31.37 13.66 6.55
CA GLU A 34 -30.75 14.89 7.04
C GLU A 34 -30.15 14.70 8.45
N SER A 35 -30.25 13.51 9.06
CA SER A 35 -29.71 13.29 10.41
C SER A 35 -28.20 12.97 10.40
N ALA A 36 -27.35 13.99 10.59
CA ALA A 36 -25.91 13.79 10.80
C ALA A 36 -25.62 12.95 12.05
N GLN A 37 -26.44 13.12 13.11
CA GLN A 37 -26.32 12.32 14.32
C GLN A 37 -26.56 10.82 14.09
N ALA A 38 -27.58 10.46 13.29
CA ALA A 38 -27.84 9.07 12.94
C ALA A 38 -26.71 8.48 12.09
N SER A 39 -26.12 9.28 11.19
CA SER A 39 -24.93 8.90 10.41
C SER A 39 -23.72 8.62 11.30
N TYR A 40 -23.48 9.48 12.30
CA TYR A 40 -22.39 9.27 13.26
C TYR A 40 -22.60 8.00 14.11
N TRP A 41 -23.82 7.74 14.56
CA TRP A 41 -24.14 6.51 15.29
C TRP A 41 -24.05 5.27 14.41
N LEU A 42 -24.39 5.38 13.13
CA LEU A 42 -24.24 4.29 12.16
C LEU A 42 -22.76 3.94 12.02
N ALA A 43 -21.89 4.93 11.83
CA ALA A 43 -20.45 4.71 11.78
C ALA A 43 -19.92 3.98 13.03
N GLN A 44 -20.27 4.46 14.22
CA GLN A 44 -19.83 3.83 15.48
C GLN A 44 -20.33 2.38 15.59
N SER A 45 -21.59 2.14 15.23
CA SER A 45 -22.19 0.80 15.25
C SER A 45 -21.48 -0.14 14.27
N VAL A 46 -21.09 0.35 13.10
CA VAL A 46 -20.35 -0.43 12.11
C VAL A 46 -18.94 -0.74 12.58
N LEU A 47 -18.20 0.26 13.07
CA LEU A 47 -16.84 0.07 13.60
C LEU A 47 -16.80 -0.87 14.81
N ALA A 48 -17.83 -0.85 15.65
CA ALA A 48 -17.94 -1.75 16.80
C ALA A 48 -18.06 -3.23 16.42
N GLN A 49 -18.48 -3.54 15.18
CA GLN A 49 -18.53 -4.92 14.68
C GLN A 49 -17.15 -5.49 14.34
N ARG A 50 -16.15 -4.62 14.15
CA ARG A 50 -14.77 -5.00 13.78
C ARG A 50 -14.72 -5.89 12.52
N ASP A 51 -15.64 -5.64 11.60
CA ASP A 51 -15.72 -6.33 10.32
C ASP A 51 -15.09 -5.43 9.24
N PRO A 52 -13.91 -5.79 8.71
CA PRO A 52 -13.26 -5.02 7.65
C PRO A 52 -14.13 -4.86 6.40
N GLY A 53 -15.05 -5.81 6.15
CA GLY A 53 -15.98 -5.75 5.01
C GLY A 53 -17.06 -4.68 5.13
N LYS A 54 -17.10 -3.94 6.26
CA LYS A 54 -18.01 -2.81 6.47
C LYS A 54 -17.30 -1.48 6.63
N ASN A 55 -15.98 -1.45 6.43
CA ASN A 55 -15.20 -0.23 6.57
C ASN A 55 -15.67 0.88 5.63
N GLU A 56 -16.10 0.56 4.40
CA GLU A 56 -16.60 1.59 3.49
C GLU A 56 -17.86 2.30 4.04
N LEU A 57 -18.80 1.53 4.59
CA LEU A 57 -20.00 2.09 5.22
C LEU A 57 -19.64 2.95 6.44
N ALA A 58 -18.68 2.52 7.26
CA ALA A 58 -18.22 3.31 8.40
C ALA A 58 -17.59 4.64 7.96
N PHE A 59 -16.66 4.61 7.00
CA PHE A 59 -16.00 5.82 6.50
C PHE A 59 -16.99 6.79 5.88
N PHE A 60 -17.90 6.28 5.04
CA PHE A 60 -18.94 7.10 4.44
C PHE A 60 -19.85 7.73 5.49
N SER A 61 -20.25 6.98 6.51
CA SER A 61 -21.16 7.47 7.56
C SER A 61 -20.49 8.50 8.48
N LEU A 62 -19.19 8.36 8.77
CA LEU A 62 -18.40 9.40 9.43
C LEU A 62 -18.28 10.65 8.55
N ALA A 63 -17.98 10.46 7.27
CA ALA A 63 -17.87 11.55 6.30
C ALA A 63 -19.19 12.31 6.20
N ARG A 64 -20.33 11.62 6.18
CA ARG A 64 -21.67 12.22 6.18
C ARG A 64 -21.88 13.08 7.41
N ALA A 65 -21.56 12.56 8.59
CA ALA A 65 -21.71 13.30 9.84
C ALA A 65 -20.80 14.54 9.92
N ALA A 66 -19.61 14.49 9.31
CA ALA A 66 -18.66 15.60 9.29
C ALA A 66 -18.98 16.66 8.22
N THR A 67 -19.56 16.28 7.09
CA THR A 67 -19.73 17.15 5.91
C THR A 67 -21.15 17.67 5.71
N LEU A 68 -22.16 17.03 6.30
CA LEU A 68 -23.54 17.51 6.20
C LEU A 68 -23.66 18.91 6.82
N THR A 69 -24.22 19.83 6.03
CA THR A 69 -24.55 21.20 6.41
C THR A 69 -26.04 21.45 6.18
N GLY A 70 -26.63 22.34 6.98
CA GLY A 70 -28.06 22.64 6.92
C GLY A 70 -28.90 21.83 7.93
N PRO A 71 -30.16 21.49 7.62
CA PRO A 71 -31.02 20.78 8.55
C PRO A 71 -30.37 19.50 9.09
N GLY A 72 -30.43 19.30 10.41
CA GLY A 72 -29.88 18.13 11.07
C GLY A 72 -28.34 18.04 11.11
N GLU A 73 -27.63 19.11 10.75
CA GLU A 73 -26.18 19.22 10.93
C GLU A 73 -25.77 19.13 12.41
N LEU A 74 -24.58 18.58 12.66
CA LEU A 74 -23.97 18.62 14.00
C LEU A 74 -23.28 19.98 14.23
N PRO A 75 -23.04 20.38 15.49
CA PRO A 75 -22.24 21.57 15.80
C PRO A 75 -20.87 21.53 15.09
N ALA A 76 -20.37 22.69 14.66
CA ALA A 76 -19.12 22.78 13.89
C ALA A 76 -17.95 22.06 14.57
N GLU A 77 -17.78 22.26 15.88
CA GLU A 77 -16.74 21.58 16.67
C GLU A 77 -16.87 20.05 16.60
N SER A 78 -18.09 19.51 16.71
CA SER A 78 -18.33 18.07 16.59
C SER A 78 -18.01 17.56 15.20
N ARG A 79 -18.35 18.31 14.14
CA ARG A 79 -18.01 17.94 12.76
C ARG A 79 -16.50 17.89 12.53
N GLU A 80 -15.76 18.87 13.05
CA GLU A 80 -14.30 18.89 12.98
C GLU A 80 -13.68 17.68 13.71
N GLN A 81 -14.16 17.36 14.91
CA GLN A 81 -13.69 16.19 15.67
C GLN A 81 -13.98 14.87 14.94
N ILE A 82 -15.18 14.74 14.35
CA ILE A 82 -15.56 13.56 13.56
C ILE A 82 -14.70 13.46 12.30
N ARG A 83 -14.41 14.58 11.63
CA ARG A 83 -13.52 14.61 10.46
C ARG A 83 -12.12 14.14 10.82
N ALA A 84 -11.54 14.67 11.91
CA ALA A 84 -10.23 14.24 12.38
C ALA A 84 -10.21 12.73 12.74
N TYR A 85 -11.30 12.22 13.32
CA TYR A 85 -11.44 10.79 13.61
C TYR A 85 -11.57 9.95 12.34
N LEU A 86 -12.30 10.42 11.33
CA LEU A 86 -12.39 9.81 10.01
C LEU A 86 -11.02 9.73 9.34
N GLU A 87 -10.28 10.84 9.26
CA GLU A 87 -8.94 10.87 8.66
C GLU A 87 -8.02 9.84 9.31
N LYS A 88 -7.98 9.81 10.65
CA LYS A 88 -7.18 8.84 11.40
C LYS A 88 -7.58 7.40 11.10
N THR A 89 -8.88 7.10 11.13
CA THR A 89 -9.38 5.72 10.96
C THR A 89 -9.23 5.26 9.51
N TYR A 90 -9.46 6.15 8.55
CA TYR A 90 -9.24 5.91 7.13
C TYR A 90 -7.75 5.67 6.85
N GLN A 91 -6.86 6.54 7.33
CA GLN A 91 -5.42 6.38 7.14
C GLN A 91 -4.89 5.09 7.77
N ALA A 92 -5.42 4.70 8.94
CA ALA A 92 -5.04 3.43 9.57
C ALA A 92 -5.43 2.20 8.71
N PHE A 93 -6.50 2.28 7.93
CA PHE A 93 -6.95 1.21 7.05
C PHE A 93 -6.29 1.26 5.67
N ALA A 94 -6.30 2.43 5.01
CA ALA A 94 -5.86 2.63 3.64
C ALA A 94 -4.35 2.95 3.51
N GLY A 95 -3.68 3.34 4.61
CA GLY A 95 -2.27 3.75 4.62
C GLY A 95 -2.02 5.16 4.04
N THR A 96 -3.05 5.81 3.51
CA THR A 96 -3.03 7.14 2.90
C THR A 96 -4.39 7.80 3.11
N LEU A 97 -4.50 9.10 2.80
CA LEU A 97 -5.77 9.81 2.70
C LEU A 97 -6.30 9.86 1.25
N ASP A 98 -5.56 9.30 0.28
CA ASP A 98 -5.96 9.32 -1.14
C ASP A 98 -7.32 8.63 -1.36
N GLY A 99 -8.27 9.41 -1.86
CA GLY A 99 -9.64 8.99 -2.12
C GLY A 99 -10.63 9.37 -1.02
N LEU A 100 -10.18 9.89 0.13
CA LEU A 100 -11.05 10.35 1.19
C LEU A 100 -11.93 11.54 0.77
N ASP A 101 -11.36 12.51 0.05
CA ASP A 101 -12.10 13.69 -0.44
C ASP A 101 -13.31 13.30 -1.31
N GLU A 102 -13.19 12.23 -2.11
CA GLU A 102 -14.30 11.74 -2.92
C GLU A 102 -15.40 11.09 -2.07
N ILE A 103 -15.02 10.38 -0.99
CA ILE A 103 -15.98 9.84 -0.01
C ILE A 103 -16.70 11.00 0.71
N GLU A 104 -15.96 12.02 1.15
CA GLU A 104 -16.53 13.22 1.77
C GLU A 104 -17.49 13.95 0.84
N ARG A 105 -17.12 14.11 -0.43
CA ARG A 105 -17.98 14.71 -1.45
C ARG A 105 -19.26 13.92 -1.67
N LEU A 106 -19.17 12.60 -1.84
CA LEU A 106 -20.33 11.73 -2.03
C LEU A 106 -21.23 11.70 -0.79
N ALA A 107 -20.63 11.68 0.41
CA ALA A 107 -21.36 11.71 1.67
C ALA A 107 -22.05 13.05 1.92
N GLY A 108 -21.51 14.17 1.41
CA GLY A 108 -22.24 15.43 1.40
C GLY A 108 -23.57 15.37 0.63
N LEU A 109 -23.66 14.48 -0.37
CA LEU A 109 -24.78 14.40 -1.32
C LEU A 109 -25.80 13.28 -1.03
N SER A 110 -25.44 12.26 -0.24
CA SER A 110 -26.30 11.12 0.05
C SER A 110 -26.17 10.67 1.49
N ALA A 111 -27.29 10.25 2.10
CA ALA A 111 -27.32 9.75 3.49
C ALA A 111 -26.73 8.34 3.63
N LEU A 112 -26.71 7.55 2.56
CA LEU A 112 -26.13 6.20 2.50
C LEU A 112 -25.21 6.08 1.29
N PRO A 113 -24.21 5.16 1.32
CA PRO A 113 -23.27 4.98 0.21
C PRO A 113 -24.00 4.68 -1.10
N PRO A 114 -23.72 5.40 -2.21
CA PRO A 114 -24.27 5.04 -3.51
C PRO A 114 -23.69 3.70 -3.99
N ALA A 115 -24.44 2.98 -4.82
CA ALA A 115 -24.03 1.66 -5.32
C ALA A 115 -22.74 1.72 -6.14
N GLU A 116 -22.46 2.86 -6.78
CA GLU A 116 -21.28 3.11 -7.60
C GLU A 116 -20.08 3.65 -6.80
N MET A 117 -20.21 3.78 -5.47
CA MET A 117 -19.11 4.28 -4.63
C MET A 117 -17.86 3.40 -4.81
N PRO A 118 -16.69 3.99 -5.13
CA PRO A 118 -15.47 3.23 -5.26
C PRO A 118 -15.13 2.51 -3.95
N ARG A 119 -14.75 1.24 -4.07
CA ARG A 119 -14.25 0.46 -2.95
C ARG A 119 -12.99 1.11 -2.38
N VAL A 120 -12.92 1.21 -1.06
CA VAL A 120 -11.71 1.69 -0.38
C VAL A 120 -10.70 0.55 -0.31
N ARG A 121 -9.55 0.72 -0.97
CA ARG A 121 -8.44 -0.24 -0.90
C ARG A 121 -7.67 -0.07 0.40
N SER A 122 -7.41 -1.18 1.09
CA SER A 122 -6.55 -1.22 2.27
C SER A 122 -5.08 -0.95 1.92
N ALA A 123 -4.27 -0.65 2.94
CA ALA A 123 -2.83 -0.45 2.77
C ALA A 123 -2.15 -1.68 2.13
N ALA A 124 -2.49 -2.89 2.57
CA ALA A 124 -1.95 -4.13 2.03
C ALA A 124 -2.34 -4.34 0.56
N GLU A 125 -3.59 -4.07 0.20
CA GLU A 125 -4.03 -4.19 -1.21
C GLU A 125 -3.34 -3.17 -2.11
N ARG A 126 -3.12 -1.95 -1.61
CA ARG A 126 -2.39 -0.92 -2.36
C ARG A 126 -0.91 -1.29 -2.53
N GLU A 127 -0.30 -1.88 -1.50
CA GLU A 127 1.07 -2.39 -1.58
C GLU A 127 1.17 -3.52 -2.61
N ASP A 128 0.24 -4.48 -2.57
CA ASP A 128 0.16 -5.57 -3.55
C ASP A 128 -0.08 -5.05 -4.97
N ASP A 129 -0.99 -4.09 -5.16
CA ASP A 129 -1.22 -3.42 -6.45
C ASP A 129 0.05 -2.73 -6.94
N ALA A 130 0.72 -1.96 -6.09
CA ALA A 130 1.96 -1.28 -6.42
C ALA A 130 3.07 -2.28 -6.77
N ARG A 131 3.15 -3.39 -6.03
CA ARG A 131 4.10 -4.47 -6.30
C ARG A 131 3.82 -5.14 -7.65
N ARG A 132 2.56 -5.47 -7.94
CA ARG A 132 2.15 -6.05 -9.22
C ARG A 132 2.43 -5.09 -10.38
N ALA A 133 2.10 -3.81 -10.23
CA ALA A 133 2.37 -2.79 -11.23
C ALA A 133 3.88 -2.64 -11.48
N PHE A 134 4.69 -2.59 -10.40
CA PHE A 134 6.15 -2.56 -10.51
C PHE A 134 6.71 -3.77 -11.25
N CYS A 135 6.24 -4.98 -10.92
CA CYS A 135 6.71 -6.20 -11.59
C CYS A 135 6.23 -6.30 -13.04
N ALA A 136 5.07 -5.75 -13.37
CA ALA A 136 4.57 -5.68 -14.74
C ALA A 136 5.37 -4.66 -15.59
N GLU A 137 5.66 -3.47 -15.02
CA GLU A 137 6.41 -2.42 -15.71
C GLU A 137 7.91 -2.72 -15.80
N LYS A 138 8.47 -3.30 -14.73
CA LYS A 138 9.92 -3.52 -14.56
C LYS A 138 10.20 -4.97 -14.14
N PRO A 139 9.95 -5.95 -15.02
CA PRO A 139 10.05 -7.36 -14.68
C PRO A 139 11.44 -7.76 -14.19
N LEU A 140 12.52 -7.28 -14.83
CA LEU A 140 13.88 -7.63 -14.45
C LEU A 140 14.36 -6.93 -13.16
N ALA A 141 13.84 -5.75 -12.84
CA ALA A 141 14.08 -5.12 -11.54
C ALA A 141 13.30 -5.85 -10.43
N CYS A 142 12.09 -6.32 -10.73
CA CYS A 142 11.31 -7.15 -9.81
C CYS A 142 11.97 -8.51 -9.53
N VAL A 143 12.60 -9.14 -10.53
CA VAL A 143 13.41 -10.35 -10.32
C VAL A 143 14.50 -10.11 -9.28
N TYR A 144 15.19 -8.97 -9.34
CA TYR A 144 16.19 -8.62 -8.34
C TYR A 144 15.59 -8.48 -6.93
N GLU A 145 14.51 -7.71 -6.78
CA GLU A 145 13.87 -7.50 -5.47
C GLU A 145 13.37 -8.80 -4.85
N ASN A 146 12.82 -9.70 -5.67
CA ASN A 146 12.41 -11.03 -5.25
C ASN A 146 13.61 -11.87 -4.79
N LEU A 147 14.70 -11.86 -5.57
CA LEU A 147 15.91 -12.59 -5.23
C LEU A 147 16.54 -12.05 -3.93
N ARG A 148 16.65 -10.74 -3.78
CA ARG A 148 17.17 -10.08 -2.58
C ARG A 148 16.35 -10.48 -1.35
N THR A 149 15.02 -10.37 -1.42
CA THR A 149 14.11 -10.79 -0.35
C THR A 149 14.28 -12.27 -0.01
N ALA A 150 14.35 -13.15 -1.02
CA ALA A 150 14.53 -14.58 -0.82
C ALA A 150 15.89 -14.92 -0.20
N LEU A 151 16.94 -14.17 -0.54
CA LEU A 151 18.27 -14.33 0.02
C LEU A 151 18.37 -13.77 1.44
N THR A 152 17.66 -12.71 1.83
CA THR A 152 17.75 -12.11 3.18
C THR A 152 16.69 -12.62 4.16
N GLY A 153 15.64 -13.29 3.68
CA GLY A 153 14.55 -13.81 4.51
C GLY A 153 14.88 -15.08 5.29
N PRO A 154 13.91 -15.64 6.04
CA PRO A 154 14.09 -16.83 6.88
C PRO A 154 14.61 -18.09 6.14
N GLY A 155 14.36 -18.22 4.84
CA GLY A 155 14.87 -19.30 3.99
C GLY A 155 16.18 -18.98 3.24
N GLY A 156 16.83 -17.86 3.57
CA GLY A 156 17.93 -17.32 2.79
C GLY A 156 19.15 -18.21 2.65
N GLU A 157 19.43 -19.08 3.63
CA GLU A 157 20.53 -20.05 3.55
C GLU A 157 20.27 -21.10 2.47
N GLN A 158 19.04 -21.63 2.40
CA GLN A 158 18.65 -22.58 1.37
C GLN A 158 18.64 -21.91 -0.02
N THR A 159 18.05 -20.71 -0.13
CA THR A 159 18.07 -19.93 -1.37
C THR A 159 19.50 -19.72 -1.87
N TRP A 160 20.44 -19.41 -0.97
CA TRP A 160 21.84 -19.25 -1.33
C TRP A 160 22.48 -20.57 -1.76
N ALA A 161 22.28 -21.65 -1.02
CA ALA A 161 22.80 -22.97 -1.38
C ALA A 161 22.32 -23.42 -2.78
N ASP A 162 21.07 -23.10 -3.14
CA ASP A 162 20.52 -23.41 -4.44
C ASP A 162 21.06 -22.52 -5.57
N LEU A 163 21.44 -21.28 -5.26
CA LEU A 163 21.96 -20.31 -6.23
C LEU A 163 23.49 -20.39 -6.40
N GLN A 164 24.23 -20.73 -5.35
CA GLN A 164 25.68 -20.66 -5.32
C GLN A 164 26.29 -21.55 -6.41
N GLY A 165 27.20 -20.96 -7.20
CA GLY A 165 27.84 -21.62 -8.33
C GLY A 165 26.96 -21.78 -9.58
N LYS A 166 25.71 -21.30 -9.56
CA LYS A 166 24.81 -21.26 -10.71
C LYS A 166 24.69 -19.84 -11.28
N VAL A 167 24.26 -19.75 -12.53
CA VAL A 167 23.94 -18.47 -13.17
C VAL A 167 22.72 -17.85 -12.48
N SER A 168 22.82 -16.59 -12.08
CA SER A 168 21.71 -15.84 -11.52
C SER A 168 20.60 -15.65 -12.55
N PRO A 169 19.35 -15.46 -12.14
CA PRO A 169 18.35 -14.88 -13.02
C PRO A 169 18.85 -13.57 -13.64
N GLN A 170 18.36 -13.25 -14.83
CA GLN A 170 18.60 -11.95 -15.44
C GLN A 170 17.93 -10.85 -14.62
N MET A 171 18.66 -9.77 -14.36
CA MET A 171 18.20 -8.64 -13.53
C MET A 171 18.53 -7.31 -14.20
N GLU A 172 17.75 -6.28 -13.93
CA GLU A 172 18.04 -4.90 -14.37
C GLU A 172 18.39 -4.04 -13.16
N LEU A 173 19.57 -3.40 -13.21
CA LEU A 173 20.14 -2.61 -12.12
C LEU A 173 20.81 -1.35 -12.66
N TYR A 174 21.02 -0.36 -11.81
CA TYR A 174 21.75 0.87 -12.15
C TYR A 174 23.23 0.75 -11.84
N VAL A 175 24.08 1.18 -12.77
CA VAL A 175 25.53 1.29 -12.53
C VAL A 175 25.80 2.40 -11.52
N VAL A 176 26.59 2.09 -10.50
CA VAL A 176 27.05 3.07 -9.50
C VAL A 176 28.57 3.17 -9.45
N GLY A 177 29.29 2.24 -10.08
CA GLY A 177 30.76 2.30 -10.19
C GLY A 177 31.33 1.34 -11.24
N ASN A 178 32.52 1.67 -11.74
CA ASN A 178 33.31 0.89 -12.69
C ASN A 178 34.66 0.55 -12.06
N GLU A 179 35.09 -0.71 -12.14
CA GLU A 179 36.36 -1.16 -11.56
C GLU A 179 37.18 -1.99 -12.56
N PRO A 180 38.40 -1.56 -12.95
CA PRO A 180 38.92 -0.19 -12.82
C PRO A 180 38.06 0.84 -13.57
N ALA A 181 38.28 2.14 -13.28
CA ALA A 181 37.48 3.22 -13.86
C ALA A 181 37.57 3.34 -15.39
N ASP A 182 38.73 2.97 -15.97
CA ASP A 182 38.92 2.81 -17.40
C ASP A 182 39.00 1.31 -17.76
N ARG A 183 38.38 0.93 -18.88
CA ARG A 183 38.26 -0.47 -19.35
C ARG A 183 37.86 -1.46 -18.23
N PRO A 184 36.67 -1.28 -17.61
CA PRO A 184 36.29 -2.02 -16.41
C PRO A 184 36.22 -3.52 -16.65
N LEU A 185 36.62 -4.27 -15.62
CA LEU A 185 36.44 -5.71 -15.50
C LEU A 185 35.35 -6.06 -14.47
N ALA A 186 34.91 -5.10 -13.68
CA ALA A 186 33.79 -5.25 -12.77
C ALA A 186 32.90 -4.01 -12.78
N LEU A 187 31.61 -4.22 -12.56
CA LEU A 187 30.63 -3.17 -12.35
C LEU A 187 30.06 -3.28 -10.93
N ARG A 188 29.89 -2.14 -10.27
CA ARG A 188 29.10 -2.04 -9.04
C ARG A 188 27.71 -1.55 -9.40
N LEU A 189 26.69 -2.27 -8.93
CA LEU A 189 25.31 -2.07 -9.34
C LEU A 189 24.39 -1.89 -8.13
N SER A 190 23.29 -1.16 -8.32
CA SER A 190 22.29 -0.87 -7.30
C SER A 190 20.87 -0.97 -7.88
N PRO A 191 19.87 -1.43 -7.11
CA PRO A 191 18.46 -1.34 -7.52
C PRO A 191 17.96 0.10 -7.60
N VAL A 192 18.62 1.03 -6.89
CA VAL A 192 18.26 2.45 -6.84
C VAL A 192 19.28 3.27 -7.62
N LYS A 193 18.81 4.16 -8.50
CA LYS A 193 19.68 5.04 -9.26
C LYS A 193 20.50 5.94 -8.32
N GLY A 194 21.82 5.80 -8.34
CA GLY A 194 22.74 6.52 -7.44
C GLY A 194 22.81 5.96 -6.01
N GLY A 195 22.21 4.79 -5.76
CA GLY A 195 22.22 4.13 -4.47
C GLY A 195 23.56 3.47 -4.12
N LYS A 196 23.58 2.74 -3.00
CA LYS A 196 24.73 1.92 -2.60
C LYS A 196 24.83 0.69 -3.49
N ALA A 197 26.05 0.23 -3.73
CA ALA A 197 26.30 -1.01 -4.46
C ALA A 197 25.77 -2.20 -3.65
N GLU A 198 24.85 -2.95 -4.25
CA GLU A 198 24.29 -4.19 -3.69
C GLU A 198 24.70 -5.42 -4.53
N VAL A 199 25.18 -5.20 -5.75
CA VAL A 199 25.73 -6.26 -6.62
C VAL A 199 27.09 -5.84 -7.16
N VAL A 200 28.06 -6.75 -7.15
CA VAL A 200 29.32 -6.65 -7.87
C VAL A 200 29.32 -7.69 -8.99
N LEU A 201 29.32 -7.21 -10.24
CA LEU A 201 29.40 -8.05 -11.42
C LEU A 201 30.83 -8.05 -11.96
N LYS A 202 31.58 -9.13 -11.73
CA LYS A 202 32.86 -9.37 -12.41
C LYS A 202 32.58 -9.93 -13.80
N LEU A 203 33.03 -9.19 -14.81
CA LEU A 203 32.80 -9.46 -16.21
C LEU A 203 33.74 -10.55 -16.72
N GLU A 204 33.27 -11.33 -17.68
CA GLU A 204 34.11 -12.31 -18.39
C GLU A 204 35.23 -11.61 -19.18
N ASN A 205 34.91 -10.47 -19.80
CA ASN A 205 35.84 -9.67 -20.59
C ASN A 205 35.77 -8.19 -20.17
N ARG A 206 36.90 -7.48 -20.29
CA ARG A 206 36.92 -6.03 -20.04
C ARG A 206 36.03 -5.29 -21.03
N LEU A 207 35.24 -4.34 -20.54
CA LEU A 207 34.54 -3.42 -21.43
C LEU A 207 35.55 -2.51 -22.15
N ARG A 208 35.18 -2.07 -23.35
CA ARG A 208 36.00 -1.12 -24.12
C ARG A 208 35.97 0.28 -23.54
N ALA A 209 34.86 0.65 -22.90
CA ALA A 209 34.63 1.94 -22.26
C ALA A 209 33.82 1.75 -20.97
N PRO A 210 33.96 2.66 -19.98
CA PRO A 210 33.15 2.61 -18.77
C PRO A 210 31.67 2.85 -19.04
N VAL A 211 30.82 2.27 -18.19
CA VAL A 211 29.37 2.52 -18.24
C VAL A 211 29.04 3.73 -17.34
N PRO A 212 28.30 4.75 -17.84
CA PRO A 212 27.96 5.91 -17.03
C PRO A 212 27.21 5.55 -15.75
N ALA A 213 27.53 6.24 -14.65
CA ALA A 213 26.77 6.10 -13.41
C ALA A 213 25.30 6.51 -13.62
N GLY A 214 24.38 5.76 -13.01
CA GLY A 214 22.94 5.91 -13.16
C GLY A 214 22.35 5.32 -14.44
N ARG A 215 23.16 4.68 -15.31
CA ARG A 215 22.67 3.91 -16.45
C ARG A 215 22.09 2.58 -15.96
N ALA A 216 20.85 2.27 -16.36
CA ALA A 216 20.27 0.93 -16.20
C ALA A 216 20.93 -0.06 -17.15
N VAL A 217 21.29 -1.24 -16.64
CA VAL A 217 21.92 -2.35 -17.36
C VAL A 217 21.25 -3.67 -16.98
N LYS A 218 21.07 -4.55 -17.96
CA LYS A 218 20.64 -5.93 -17.73
C LYS A 218 21.85 -6.82 -17.51
N VAL A 219 21.81 -7.64 -16.48
CA VAL A 219 22.96 -8.44 -16.05
C VAL A 219 22.54 -9.83 -15.61
N GLU A 220 23.46 -10.77 -15.79
CA GLU A 220 23.46 -12.09 -15.19
C GLU A 220 24.92 -12.50 -14.96
N GLY A 221 25.13 -13.48 -14.08
CA GLY A 221 26.45 -14.06 -13.85
C GLY A 221 26.38 -15.18 -12.83
N VAL A 222 27.47 -15.93 -12.68
CA VAL A 222 27.54 -17.03 -11.74
C VAL A 222 27.64 -16.48 -10.32
N ALA A 223 26.73 -16.85 -9.43
CA ALA A 223 26.73 -16.42 -8.05
C ALA A 223 27.89 -17.05 -7.27
N ARG A 224 28.77 -16.21 -6.70
CA ARG A 224 30.01 -16.67 -6.05
C ARG A 224 30.17 -16.21 -4.61
N GLY A 225 29.61 -15.06 -4.26
CA GLY A 225 29.67 -14.54 -2.90
C GLY A 225 28.36 -13.86 -2.51
N LEU A 226 28.02 -13.98 -1.23
CA LEU A 226 26.89 -13.30 -0.61
C LEU A 226 27.34 -12.71 0.73
N GLY A 227 27.36 -11.39 0.82
CA GLY A 227 27.34 -10.67 2.08
C GLY A 227 25.89 -10.35 2.44
N ARG A 228 25.47 -10.61 3.69
CA ARG A 228 24.10 -10.31 4.15
C ARG A 228 24.00 -8.93 4.78
N GLU A 229 25.06 -8.47 5.47
CA GLU A 229 25.10 -7.18 6.17
C GLU A 229 26.49 -6.51 6.03
N PRO A 230 26.63 -5.43 5.21
CA PRO A 230 25.65 -4.96 4.23
C PRO A 230 25.39 -6.01 3.13
N PHE A 231 24.20 -5.97 2.53
CA PHE A 231 23.86 -6.89 1.45
C PHE A 231 24.79 -6.65 0.24
N LEU A 232 25.45 -7.71 -0.23
CA LEU A 232 26.34 -7.67 -1.37
C LEU A 232 26.37 -9.02 -2.09
N LEU A 233 25.76 -9.10 -3.27
CA LEU A 233 25.84 -10.27 -4.15
C LEU A 233 27.01 -10.12 -5.12
N THR A 234 27.92 -11.09 -5.15
CA THR A 234 29.04 -11.14 -6.09
C THR A 234 28.74 -12.14 -7.20
N LEU A 235 28.73 -11.65 -8.44
CA LEU A 235 28.53 -12.42 -9.66
C LEU A 235 29.84 -12.46 -10.46
N GLU A 236 30.17 -13.60 -11.06
CA GLU A 236 31.35 -13.79 -11.90
C GLU A 236 31.02 -14.34 -13.28
N GLY A 237 31.92 -14.12 -14.26
CA GLY A 237 31.66 -14.47 -15.66
C GLY A 237 30.48 -13.69 -16.24
N GLY A 238 30.19 -12.53 -15.66
CA GLY A 238 28.99 -11.76 -15.94
C GLY A 238 29.03 -11.09 -17.29
N ARG A 239 27.85 -10.85 -17.86
CA ARG A 239 27.69 -10.12 -19.11
C ARG A 239 26.69 -8.98 -18.92
N VAL A 240 27.00 -7.83 -19.54
CA VAL A 240 26.02 -6.76 -19.73
C VAL A 240 25.24 -7.09 -20.99
N LEU A 241 23.95 -7.33 -20.82
CA LEU A 241 23.05 -7.71 -21.90
C LEU A 241 22.45 -6.45 -22.55
N PRO A 242 22.15 -6.49 -23.86
CA PRO A 242 21.58 -5.37 -24.60
C PRO A 242 20.19 -4.90 -24.09
#